data_AF-A0A8J2MJC5-F1
#
_entry.id   AF-A0A8J2MJC5-F1
#
_cell.length_a   1.000
_cell.length_b   1.000
_cell.length_c   1.000
_cell.angle_alpha   90.00
_cell.angle_beta   90.00
_cell.angle_gamma   90.00
#
_symmetry.space_group_name_H-M   'P 1'
#
loop_
_entity.id
_entity.type
_entity.pdbx_description
1 polymer ?
#
loop_
_entity_poly.entity_id
_entity_poly.type
_entity_poly.pdbx_seq_one_letter_code
_entity_poly.pdbx_strand_id
1 'polypeptide(L)'
;MQFFDAESHSCKDSSRRAGSDLSLKLTSLEPLTQLSQTNDDLHQTDHQDQCSFLEDSIRCSVLNISKIAPLECFRYAFTAITIERFIAMCFYHRYQEWKYPIALAFIPLTWVQLALGIKNAAALVLHQGQKTNKSFCSSVTISPAKYINLILEIPLLICIFFLLLITRIISKRKMILQMRVSMDSLSSRYQIRENMKTSKTVFIATIMFIITSLLNLSGVFLLIHFLSADLLYFAILKEIVSLSFAIFINAIPLLLIVRVGRMHDQIIEWLLPFGCGRSNRVGHELSGQRQMDIMKQMWEKEIRR
;
A
#
# COMPACT_ATOMS: atom_id res chain seq x y z
N MET A 1 46.41 4.39 -13.81
CA MET A 1 46.61 5.85 -13.71
C MET A 1 46.10 6.44 -15.02
N GLN A 2 45.20 7.45 -14.98
CA GLN A 2 44.35 7.99 -16.08
C GLN A 2 42.95 7.38 -16.29
N PHE A 3 42.21 7.07 -15.21
CA PHE A 3 40.74 6.87 -15.29
C PHE A 3 39.94 7.66 -14.23
N PHE A 4 40.61 8.39 -13.33
CA PHE A 4 39.97 9.20 -12.28
C PHE A 4 39.81 10.68 -12.64
N ASP A 5 40.49 11.18 -13.68
CA ASP A 5 40.42 12.61 -14.05
C ASP A 5 39.21 12.96 -14.95
N ALA A 6 38.54 11.95 -15.55
CA ALA A 6 37.37 12.18 -16.40
C ALA A 6 36.07 12.44 -15.60
N GLU A 7 35.96 11.91 -14.36
CA GLU A 7 34.77 12.11 -13.51
C GLU A 7 34.75 13.52 -12.87
N SER A 8 35.92 14.10 -12.56
CA SER A 8 35.98 15.45 -11.96
C SER A 8 35.57 16.56 -12.95
N HIS A 9 35.92 16.40 -14.24
CA HIS A 9 35.51 17.32 -15.30
C HIS A 9 34.01 17.24 -15.60
N SER A 10 33.40 16.05 -15.49
CA SER A 10 31.96 15.88 -15.71
C SER A 10 31.08 16.50 -14.61
N CYS A 11 31.50 16.51 -13.32
CA CYS A 11 30.73 17.23 -12.28
C CYS A 11 30.82 18.76 -12.50
N LYS A 12 31.97 19.27 -12.98
CA LYS A 12 32.19 20.71 -13.21
C LYS A 12 31.32 21.28 -14.33
N ASP A 13 31.12 20.54 -15.42
CA ASP A 13 30.29 21.00 -16.54
C ASP A 13 28.78 20.80 -16.31
N SER A 14 28.38 19.76 -15.57
CA SER A 14 26.97 19.58 -15.16
C SER A 14 26.56 20.58 -14.07
N SER A 15 27.46 20.90 -13.13
CA SER A 15 27.28 21.98 -12.14
C SER A 15 27.22 23.37 -12.79
N ARG A 16 28.01 23.65 -13.84
CA ARG A 16 27.89 24.91 -14.59
C ARG A 16 26.53 25.05 -15.30
N ARG A 17 25.98 23.96 -15.83
CA ARG A 17 24.70 23.98 -16.57
C ARG A 17 23.47 24.01 -15.63
N ALA A 18 23.52 23.29 -14.51
CA ALA A 18 22.51 23.38 -13.45
C ALA A 18 22.61 24.68 -12.65
N GLY A 19 23.84 25.18 -12.45
CA GLY A 19 24.15 26.46 -11.81
C GLY A 19 23.72 27.65 -12.66
N SER A 20 23.80 27.59 -13.99
CA SER A 20 23.24 28.64 -14.85
C SER A 20 21.71 28.70 -14.80
N ASP A 21 21.01 27.57 -14.73
CA ASP A 21 19.54 27.54 -14.62
C ASP A 21 19.03 27.91 -13.21
N LEU A 22 19.80 27.61 -12.16
CA LEU A 22 19.48 27.99 -10.78
C LEU A 22 19.91 29.44 -10.47
N SER A 23 21.05 29.89 -10.99
CA SER A 23 21.57 31.25 -10.79
C SER A 23 20.79 32.29 -11.59
N LEU A 24 20.21 31.95 -12.75
CA LEU A 24 19.23 32.80 -13.44
C LEU A 24 17.90 32.95 -12.68
N LYS A 25 17.61 32.05 -11.73
CA LYS A 25 16.45 32.16 -10.84
C LYS A 25 16.77 32.81 -9.48
N LEU A 26 18.03 32.84 -9.06
CA LEU A 26 18.46 33.46 -7.79
C LEU A 26 18.87 34.94 -7.92
N THR A 27 19.21 35.45 -9.10
CA THR A 27 19.62 36.86 -9.27
C THR A 27 18.48 37.88 -9.24
N SER A 28 17.23 37.48 -8.97
CA SER A 28 16.10 38.42 -8.80
C SER A 28 15.74 38.71 -7.34
N LEU A 29 16.55 38.28 -6.36
CA LEU A 29 16.32 38.60 -4.96
C LEU A 29 17.58 39.21 -4.33
N GLU A 30 17.59 40.54 -4.30
CA GLU A 30 18.37 41.36 -3.38
C GLU A 30 17.39 42.28 -2.60
N PRO A 31 17.75 42.83 -1.44
CA PRO A 31 17.74 42.11 -0.17
C PRO A 31 16.86 42.81 0.88
N LEU A 32 16.28 42.04 1.81
CA LEU A 32 15.77 42.60 3.07
C LEU A 32 16.66 42.14 4.23
N THR A 33 17.58 43.04 4.55
CA THR A 33 17.95 43.51 5.91
C THR A 33 18.05 42.51 7.06
N GLN A 34 19.29 42.33 7.49
CA GLN A 34 19.78 42.50 8.88
C GLN A 34 18.87 41.99 10.01
N LEU A 35 19.26 40.89 10.65
CA LEU A 35 19.39 40.88 12.12
C LEU A 35 20.32 39.74 12.59
N SER A 36 21.22 40.10 13.50
CA SER A 36 21.95 39.23 14.45
C SER A 36 23.21 38.51 13.96
N GLN A 37 24.32 39.25 13.96
CA GLN A 37 25.62 38.72 14.38
C GLN A 37 25.57 38.40 15.88
N THR A 38 25.88 37.16 16.26
CA THR A 38 26.76 36.78 17.39
C THR A 38 26.70 35.27 17.60
N ASN A 39 27.74 34.57 17.14
CA ASN A 39 28.49 33.53 17.86
C ASN A 39 29.23 32.69 16.82
N ASP A 40 30.51 33.06 16.65
CA ASP A 40 31.55 32.18 16.13
C ASP A 40 31.69 30.94 17.02
N ASP A 41 32.21 29.86 16.42
CA ASP A 41 32.53 28.54 16.99
C ASP A 41 31.41 27.48 17.00
N LEU A 42 30.90 27.11 15.81
CA LEU A 42 30.52 25.71 15.58
C LEU A 42 30.58 25.34 14.08
N HIS A 43 31.57 24.50 13.75
CA HIS A 43 31.71 23.76 12.50
C HIS A 43 31.41 24.51 11.19
N GLN A 44 32.49 25.02 10.62
CA GLN A 44 32.68 25.16 9.19
C GLN A 44 32.56 23.78 8.51
N THR A 45 31.33 23.24 8.40
CA THR A 45 31.01 22.21 7.40
C THR A 45 30.95 22.93 6.06
N ASP A 46 32.13 22.94 5.47
CA ASP A 46 32.43 23.13 4.07
C ASP A 46 31.18 22.96 3.16
N HIS A 47 30.82 24.03 2.47
CA HIS A 47 29.78 24.07 1.43
C HIS A 47 30.19 23.30 0.16
N GLN A 48 31.02 22.26 0.28
CA GLN A 48 31.82 21.73 -0.82
C GLN A 48 31.29 20.42 -1.44
N ASP A 49 30.27 19.80 -0.86
CA ASP A 49 29.69 18.56 -1.38
C ASP A 49 28.34 18.78 -2.06
N GLN A 50 28.23 19.76 -2.97
CA GLN A 50 27.08 19.87 -3.88
C GLN A 50 26.91 18.63 -4.77
N CYS A 51 27.96 17.82 -4.97
CA CYS A 51 27.88 16.54 -5.68
C CYS A 51 27.42 15.36 -4.77
N SER A 52 27.26 15.51 -3.45
CA SER A 52 26.80 14.41 -2.55
C SER A 52 25.31 14.06 -2.72
N PHE A 53 24.52 14.97 -3.31
CA PHE A 53 23.10 14.76 -3.60
C PHE A 53 22.84 14.20 -5.00
N LEU A 54 23.89 13.98 -5.80
CA LEU A 54 23.76 13.36 -7.12
C LEU A 54 23.70 11.85 -6.95
N GLU A 55 22.53 11.29 -7.24
CA GLU A 55 22.35 9.85 -7.21
C GLU A 55 22.30 9.29 -8.63
N ASP A 56 22.88 8.10 -8.81
CA ASP A 56 22.88 7.40 -10.08
C ASP A 56 21.44 7.26 -10.59
N SER A 57 21.17 7.68 -11.82
CA SER A 57 19.84 7.55 -12.43
C SER A 57 19.29 6.13 -12.40
N ILE A 58 20.18 5.12 -12.42
CA ILE A 58 19.83 3.70 -12.26
C ILE A 58 19.32 3.42 -10.84
N ARG A 59 20.05 3.83 -9.80
CA ARG A 59 19.62 3.69 -8.40
C ARG A 59 18.30 4.42 -8.16
N CYS A 60 18.16 5.61 -8.74
CA CYS A 60 16.89 6.34 -8.69
C CYS A 60 15.72 5.63 -9.33
N SER A 61 15.95 4.98 -10.47
CA SER A 61 14.88 4.25 -11.15
C SER A 61 14.44 3.04 -10.32
N VAL A 62 15.40 2.29 -9.75
CA VAL A 62 15.11 1.14 -8.87
C VAL A 62 14.38 1.55 -7.59
N LEU A 63 14.84 2.61 -6.92
CA LEU A 63 14.19 3.15 -5.72
C LEU A 63 12.78 3.66 -6.01
N ASN A 64 12.58 4.30 -7.17
CA ASN A 64 11.28 4.78 -7.60
C ASN A 64 10.28 3.62 -7.79
N ILE A 65 10.68 2.57 -8.51
CA ILE A 65 9.83 1.37 -8.71
C ILE A 65 9.50 0.74 -7.36
N SER A 66 10.49 0.60 -6.48
CA SER A 66 10.29 -0.01 -5.16
C SER A 66 9.28 0.77 -4.30
N LYS A 67 9.19 2.09 -4.48
CA LYS A 67 8.21 2.94 -3.79
C LYS A 67 6.81 2.84 -4.40
N ILE A 68 6.70 2.78 -5.73
CA ILE A 68 5.41 2.76 -6.44
C ILE A 68 4.79 1.34 -6.45
N ALA A 69 5.62 0.30 -6.54
CA ALA A 69 5.20 -1.08 -6.71
C ALA A 69 4.19 -1.57 -5.64
N PRO A 70 4.41 -1.35 -4.33
CA PRO A 70 3.46 -1.78 -3.31
C PRO A 70 2.09 -1.12 -3.49
N LEU A 71 2.05 0.17 -3.83
CA LEU A 71 0.80 0.93 -4.00
C LEU A 71 -0.04 0.35 -5.16
N GLU A 72 0.63 0.09 -6.29
CA GLU A 72 0.00 -0.54 -7.45
C GLU A 72 -0.51 -1.95 -7.10
N CYS A 73 0.29 -2.75 -6.39
CA CYS A 73 -0.12 -4.08 -5.94
C CYS A 73 -1.35 -4.02 -5.04
N PHE A 74 -1.40 -3.09 -4.09
CA PHE A 74 -2.58 -2.89 -3.24
C PHE A 74 -3.80 -2.49 -4.06
N ARG A 75 -3.65 -1.60 -5.05
CA ARG A 75 -4.76 -1.20 -5.92
C ARG A 75 -5.39 -2.40 -6.61
N TYR A 76 -4.60 -3.27 -7.24
CA TYR A 76 -5.12 -4.46 -7.90
C TYR A 76 -5.66 -5.48 -6.90
N ALA A 77 -4.98 -5.67 -5.77
CA ALA A 77 -5.43 -6.60 -4.73
C ALA A 77 -6.81 -6.19 -4.15
N PHE A 78 -7.00 -4.93 -3.76
CA PHE A 78 -8.28 -4.44 -3.25
C PHE A 78 -9.38 -4.46 -4.30
N THR A 79 -9.04 -4.19 -5.56
CA THR A 79 -9.99 -4.31 -6.69
C THR A 79 -10.44 -5.76 -6.86
N ALA A 80 -9.49 -6.69 -6.93
CA ALA A 80 -9.75 -8.12 -7.06
C ALA A 80 -10.58 -8.67 -5.89
N ILE A 81 -10.19 -8.33 -4.66
CA ILE A 81 -10.93 -8.72 -3.44
C ILE A 81 -12.36 -8.18 -3.49
N THR A 82 -12.56 -6.92 -3.90
CA THR A 82 -13.90 -6.32 -3.97
C THR A 82 -14.76 -7.02 -5.03
N ILE A 83 -14.20 -7.30 -6.21
CA ILE A 83 -14.90 -8.03 -7.29
C ILE A 83 -15.23 -9.46 -6.86
N GLU A 84 -14.27 -10.18 -6.28
CA GLU A 84 -14.46 -11.53 -5.75
C GLU A 84 -15.60 -11.56 -4.73
N ARG A 85 -15.60 -10.62 -3.76
CA ARG A 85 -16.64 -10.51 -2.74
C ARG A 85 -18.00 -10.18 -3.33
N PHE A 86 -18.05 -9.31 -4.34
CA PHE A 86 -19.28 -9.01 -5.05
C PHE A 86 -19.83 -10.24 -5.77
N ILE A 87 -18.99 -10.97 -6.50
CA ILE A 87 -19.39 -12.20 -7.21
C ILE A 87 -19.83 -13.29 -6.22
N ALA A 88 -19.05 -13.54 -5.16
CA ALA A 88 -19.38 -14.53 -4.13
C ALA A 88 -20.70 -14.22 -3.43
N MET A 89 -21.04 -12.93 -3.31
CA MET A 89 -22.31 -12.49 -2.75
C MET A 89 -23.49 -12.70 -3.70
N CYS A 90 -23.35 -12.26 -4.95
CA CYS A 90 -24.38 -12.33 -5.98
C CYS A 90 -24.67 -13.79 -6.42
N PHE A 91 -23.63 -14.61 -6.55
CA PHE A 91 -23.69 -15.96 -7.12
C PHE A 91 -23.25 -17.03 -6.12
N TYR A 92 -23.64 -16.91 -4.84
CA TYR A 92 -23.20 -17.81 -3.77
C TYR A 92 -23.29 -19.32 -4.10
N HIS A 93 -24.39 -19.79 -4.69
CA HIS A 93 -24.58 -21.21 -5.01
C HIS A 93 -23.52 -21.71 -5.98
N ARG A 94 -23.30 -20.95 -7.06
CA ARG A 94 -22.34 -21.26 -8.11
C ARG A 94 -20.90 -21.06 -7.62
N TYR A 95 -20.66 -20.06 -6.77
CA TYR A 95 -19.36 -19.80 -6.17
C TYR A 95 -18.88 -20.98 -5.31
N GLN A 96 -19.81 -21.62 -4.58
CA GLN A 96 -19.52 -22.79 -3.77
C GLN A 96 -19.12 -24.01 -4.62
N GLU A 97 -19.80 -24.24 -5.75
CA GLU A 97 -19.48 -25.32 -6.69
C GLU A 97 -18.10 -25.14 -7.33
N TRP A 98 -17.69 -23.90 -7.57
CA TRP A 98 -16.50 -23.60 -8.36
C TRP A 98 -15.19 -23.85 -7.61
N LYS A 99 -15.17 -23.95 -6.28
CA LYS A 99 -13.93 -24.14 -5.47
C LYS A 99 -12.86 -23.04 -5.68
N TYR A 100 -13.27 -21.77 -5.68
CA TYR A 100 -12.37 -20.58 -5.63
C TYR A 100 -11.48 -20.26 -6.87
N PRO A 101 -11.84 -20.57 -8.12
CA PRO A 101 -10.96 -20.37 -9.29
C PRO A 101 -10.78 -18.89 -9.60
N ILE A 102 -11.76 -18.07 -9.23
CA ILE A 102 -11.76 -16.62 -9.46
C ILE A 102 -10.64 -15.95 -8.66
N ALA A 103 -10.53 -16.27 -7.37
CA ALA A 103 -9.46 -15.75 -6.52
C ALA A 103 -8.08 -16.18 -7.04
N LEU A 104 -7.95 -17.44 -7.47
CA LEU A 104 -6.71 -17.97 -8.04
C LEU A 104 -6.30 -17.26 -9.33
N ALA A 105 -7.26 -16.91 -10.20
CA ALA A 105 -7.00 -16.17 -11.44
C ALA A 105 -6.55 -14.72 -11.20
N PHE A 106 -6.98 -14.09 -10.10
CA PHE A 106 -6.57 -12.73 -9.77
C PHE A 106 -5.14 -12.62 -9.22
N ILE A 107 -4.59 -13.69 -8.65
CA ILE A 107 -3.22 -13.68 -8.13
C ILE A 107 -2.20 -13.34 -9.22
N PRO A 108 -2.08 -14.05 -10.36
CA PRO A 108 -1.10 -13.68 -11.38
C PRO A 108 -1.37 -12.28 -11.94
N LEU A 109 -2.64 -11.85 -12.01
CA LEU A 109 -3.00 -10.53 -12.51
C LEU A 109 -2.41 -9.39 -11.67
N THR A 110 -2.34 -9.54 -10.34
CA THR A 110 -1.72 -8.52 -9.47
C THR A 110 -0.20 -8.42 -9.70
N TRP A 111 0.46 -9.53 -10.04
CA TRP A 111 1.91 -9.57 -10.28
C TRP A 111 2.32 -9.14 -11.69
N VAL A 112 1.46 -9.33 -12.70
CA VAL A 112 1.77 -8.96 -14.10
C VAL A 112 2.12 -7.47 -14.22
N GLN A 113 1.39 -6.58 -13.54
CA GLN A 113 1.68 -5.15 -13.60
C GLN A 113 3.04 -4.81 -12.98
N LEU A 114 3.38 -5.46 -11.86
CA LEU A 114 4.69 -5.30 -11.24
C LEU A 114 5.82 -5.77 -12.17
N ALA A 115 5.65 -6.93 -12.79
CA ALA A 115 6.60 -7.49 -13.74
C ALA A 115 6.80 -6.56 -14.95
N LEU A 116 5.73 -5.97 -15.48
CA LEU A 116 5.79 -4.97 -16.55
C LEU A 116 6.51 -3.69 -16.10
N GLY A 117 6.28 -3.23 -14.87
CA GLY A 117 6.96 -2.07 -14.30
C GLY A 117 8.48 -2.29 -14.19
N ILE A 118 8.89 -3.46 -13.71
CA ILE A 118 10.31 -3.86 -13.62
C ILE A 118 10.91 -3.97 -15.01
N LYS A 119 10.23 -4.61 -15.96
CA LYS A 119 10.68 -4.76 -17.34
C LYS A 119 10.91 -3.40 -18.00
N ASN A 120 9.98 -2.46 -17.86
CA ASN A 120 10.08 -1.14 -18.47
C ASN A 120 11.25 -0.34 -17.89
N ALA A 121 11.47 -0.45 -16.59
CA ALA A 121 12.62 0.19 -15.98
C ALA A 121 13.95 -0.45 -16.37
N ALA A 122 14.01 -1.79 -16.45
CA ALA A 122 15.20 -2.49 -16.93
C ALA A 122 15.50 -2.14 -18.39
N ALA A 123 14.47 -2.03 -19.23
CA ALA A 123 14.62 -1.58 -20.62
C ALA A 123 15.13 -0.14 -20.71
N LEU A 124 14.66 0.75 -19.83
CA LEU A 124 15.16 2.13 -19.76
C LEU A 124 16.63 2.17 -19.32
N VAL A 125 17.02 1.35 -18.34
CA VAL A 125 18.42 1.21 -17.91
C VAL A 125 19.31 0.69 -19.05
N LEU A 126 18.85 -0.34 -19.78
CA LEU A 126 19.61 -0.96 -20.87
C LEU A 126 19.73 -0.06 -22.11
N HIS A 127 18.66 0.64 -22.50
CA HIS A 127 18.66 1.49 -23.69
C HIS A 127 19.32 2.84 -23.46
N GLN A 128 19.26 3.38 -22.24
CA GLN A 128 19.67 4.77 -22.04
C GLN A 128 21.16 4.95 -21.78
N GLY A 129 21.93 3.89 -21.45
CA GLY A 129 23.41 3.74 -21.57
C GLY A 129 24.34 4.84 -21.02
N GLN A 130 23.80 5.98 -20.62
CA GLN A 130 24.46 7.24 -20.38
C GLN A 130 24.14 7.59 -18.93
N LYS A 131 25.20 7.62 -18.11
CA LYS A 131 25.17 8.03 -16.70
C LYS A 131 24.74 9.49 -16.61
N THR A 132 23.44 9.75 -16.68
CA THR A 132 22.88 11.06 -16.35
C THR A 132 22.68 11.08 -14.84
N ASN A 133 23.38 12.00 -14.17
CA ASN A 133 23.20 12.21 -12.73
C ASN A 133 21.91 13.02 -12.53
N LYS A 134 21.02 12.55 -11.65
CA LYS A 134 19.82 13.29 -11.28
C LYS A 134 20.00 13.87 -9.89
N SER A 135 19.75 15.17 -9.74
CA SER A 135 19.82 15.87 -8.46
C SER A 135 18.70 15.45 -7.49
N PHE A 136 17.59 14.89 -8.00
CA PHE A 136 16.52 14.37 -7.16
C PHE A 136 15.91 13.06 -7.66
N CYS A 137 15.98 12.10 -6.77
CA CYS A 137 15.51 10.72 -6.87
C CYS A 137 14.03 10.62 -6.40
N SER A 138 13.15 11.46 -6.95
CA SER A 138 11.75 11.52 -6.48
C SER A 138 10.79 10.85 -7.46
N SER A 139 10.04 9.86 -6.97
CA SER A 139 8.96 9.21 -7.71
C SER A 139 7.90 10.18 -8.21
N VAL A 140 7.77 11.35 -7.56
CA VAL A 140 6.66 12.28 -7.76
C VAL A 140 6.87 13.25 -8.94
N THR A 141 8.09 13.52 -9.37
CA THR A 141 8.38 14.59 -10.34
C THR A 141 8.65 14.13 -11.78
N ILE A 142 8.73 12.83 -12.07
CA ILE A 142 9.45 12.36 -13.28
C ILE A 142 8.58 12.16 -14.55
N SER A 143 7.25 12.37 -14.58
CA SER A 143 6.54 12.24 -15.88
C SER A 143 5.22 13.02 -16.03
N PRO A 144 4.99 13.70 -17.19
CA PRO A 144 3.71 14.32 -17.54
C PRO A 144 2.57 13.30 -17.79
N ALA A 145 2.89 12.01 -17.96
CA ALA A 145 1.91 10.91 -18.05
C ALA A 145 1.01 10.74 -16.79
N LYS A 146 1.26 11.49 -15.71
CA LYS A 146 0.56 11.37 -14.44
C LYS A 146 -0.85 11.96 -14.43
N TYR A 147 -1.14 12.94 -15.27
CA TYR A 147 -2.45 13.59 -15.27
C TYR A 147 -3.56 12.64 -15.77
N ILE A 148 -3.28 11.85 -16.80
CA ILE A 148 -4.21 10.83 -17.32
C ILE A 148 -4.45 9.74 -16.27
N ASN A 149 -3.39 9.31 -15.58
CA ASN A 149 -3.51 8.33 -14.50
C ASN A 149 -4.39 8.87 -13.36
N LEU A 150 -4.22 10.14 -12.97
CA LEU A 150 -5.06 10.80 -11.96
C LEU A 150 -6.54 10.80 -12.35
N ILE A 151 -6.85 11.13 -13.60
CA ILE A 151 -8.21 11.16 -14.14
C ILE A 151 -8.85 9.77 -14.14
N LEU A 152 -8.10 8.71 -14.42
CA LEU A 152 -8.61 7.34 -14.42
C LEU A 152 -8.71 6.75 -13.00
N GLU A 153 -7.86 7.19 -12.08
CA GLU A 153 -7.80 6.66 -10.73
C GLU A 153 -8.97 7.11 -9.86
N ILE A 154 -9.40 8.38 -9.98
CA ILE A 154 -10.54 8.91 -9.21
C ILE A 154 -11.84 8.12 -9.49
N PRO A 155 -12.29 7.93 -10.75
CA PRO A 155 -13.46 7.12 -11.06
C PRO A 155 -13.33 5.67 -10.60
N LEU A 156 -12.13 5.10 -10.67
CA LEU A 156 -11.87 3.73 -10.22
C LEU A 156 -12.06 3.61 -8.70
N LEU A 157 -11.53 4.54 -7.91
CA LEU A 157 -11.73 4.57 -6.45
C LEU A 157 -13.21 4.75 -6.09
N ILE A 158 -13.91 5.63 -6.81
CA ILE A 158 -15.36 5.85 -6.65
C ILE A 158 -16.14 4.56 -6.97
N CYS A 159 -15.79 3.87 -8.06
CA CYS A 159 -16.42 2.61 -8.45
C CYS A 159 -16.21 1.52 -7.40
N ILE A 160 -14.98 1.35 -6.89
CA ILE A 160 -14.67 0.41 -5.80
C ILE A 160 -15.48 0.74 -4.55
N PHE A 161 -15.58 2.02 -4.18
CA PHE A 161 -16.36 2.46 -3.03
C PHE A 161 -17.85 2.09 -3.17
N PHE A 162 -18.46 2.38 -4.32
CA PHE A 162 -19.85 2.02 -4.57
C PHE A 162 -20.06 0.50 -4.60
N LEU A 163 -19.16 -0.25 -5.23
CA LEU A 163 -19.22 -1.71 -5.28
C LEU A 163 -19.18 -2.33 -3.86
N LEU A 164 -18.36 -1.77 -2.97
CA LEU A 164 -18.33 -2.15 -1.55
C LEU A 164 -19.60 -1.79 -0.80
N LEU A 165 -20.14 -0.59 -1.01
CA LEU A 165 -21.41 -0.19 -0.40
C LEU A 165 -22.54 -1.12 -0.83
N ILE A 166 -22.65 -1.41 -2.13
CA ILE A 166 -23.64 -2.34 -2.67
C ILE A 166 -23.46 -3.72 -2.04
N THR A 167 -22.23 -4.26 -2.04
CA THR A 167 -21.92 -5.55 -1.41
C THR A 167 -22.33 -5.59 0.05
N ARG A 168 -22.09 -4.51 0.81
CA ARG A 168 -22.48 -4.40 2.23
C ARG A 168 -24.00 -4.32 2.41
N ILE A 169 -24.71 -3.58 1.57
CA ILE A 169 -26.17 -3.46 1.61
C ILE A 169 -26.80 -4.83 1.32
N ILE A 170 -26.33 -5.53 0.29
CA ILE A 170 -26.78 -6.89 -0.06
C ILE A 170 -26.47 -7.85 1.08
N SER A 171 -25.26 -7.82 1.64
CA SER A 171 -24.86 -8.66 2.79
C SER A 171 -25.84 -8.52 3.95
N LYS A 172 -26.16 -7.27 4.32
CA LYS A 172 -27.04 -6.95 5.44
C LYS A 172 -28.47 -7.43 5.16
N ARG A 173 -29.00 -7.18 3.97
CA ARG A 173 -30.34 -7.63 3.57
C ARG A 173 -30.44 -9.16 3.56
N LYS A 174 -29.45 -9.85 2.98
CA LYS A 174 -29.42 -11.31 2.90
C LYS A 174 -29.36 -11.95 4.29
N MET A 175 -28.58 -11.39 5.21
CA MET A 175 -28.52 -11.84 6.60
C MET A 175 -29.88 -11.70 7.31
N ILE A 176 -30.57 -10.57 7.14
CA ILE A 176 -31.90 -10.35 7.75
C ILE A 176 -32.92 -11.36 7.20
N LEU A 177 -32.91 -11.61 5.88
CA LEU A 177 -33.83 -12.56 5.25
C LEU A 177 -33.58 -13.99 5.76
N GLN A 178 -32.32 -14.40 5.86
CA GLN A 178 -31.95 -15.76 6.30
C GLN A 178 -32.09 -15.98 7.80
N MET A 179 -32.08 -14.91 8.62
CA MET A 179 -32.46 -15.01 10.04
C MET A 179 -33.96 -15.28 10.20
N ARG A 180 -34.80 -14.80 9.26
CA ARG A 180 -36.26 -14.97 9.31
C ARG A 180 -36.72 -16.33 8.79
N VAL A 181 -36.06 -16.85 7.76
CA VAL A 181 -36.37 -18.18 7.23
C VAL A 181 -35.62 -19.20 8.06
N SER A 182 -36.33 -20.16 8.66
CA SER A 182 -35.72 -21.30 9.37
C SER A 182 -34.99 -22.20 8.37
N MET A 183 -33.78 -21.80 7.93
CA MET A 183 -32.95 -22.68 7.10
C MET A 183 -32.37 -23.79 7.98
N ASP A 184 -32.59 -25.03 7.55
CA ASP A 184 -32.27 -26.28 8.27
C ASP A 184 -30.78 -26.63 8.29
N SER A 185 -29.92 -25.93 7.53
CA SER A 185 -28.48 -26.22 7.51
C SER A 185 -27.68 -25.25 8.37
N LEU A 186 -27.20 -25.71 9.53
CA LEU A 186 -26.29 -24.97 10.42
C LEU A 186 -25.02 -24.46 9.72
N SER A 187 -24.53 -25.23 8.74
CA SER A 187 -23.33 -24.91 7.95
C SER A 187 -23.48 -23.61 7.13
N SER A 188 -24.63 -23.41 6.48
CA SER A 188 -24.86 -22.20 5.68
C SER A 188 -24.89 -20.94 6.57
N ARG A 189 -25.55 -21.02 7.74
CA ARG A 189 -25.60 -19.92 8.71
C ARG A 189 -24.22 -19.54 9.22
N TYR A 190 -23.36 -20.53 9.50
CA TYR A 190 -21.99 -20.28 9.93
C TYR A 190 -21.17 -19.58 8.83
N GLN A 191 -21.22 -20.09 7.59
CA GLN A 191 -20.51 -19.48 6.45
C GLN A 191 -20.94 -18.04 6.20
N ILE A 192 -22.23 -17.74 6.30
CA ILE A 192 -22.76 -16.38 6.11
C ILE A 192 -22.32 -15.44 7.24
N ARG A 193 -22.34 -15.91 8.49
CA ARG A 193 -21.85 -15.14 9.64
C ARG A 193 -20.36 -14.81 9.50
N GLU A 194 -19.55 -15.79 9.10
CA GLU A 194 -18.12 -15.60 8.89
C GLU A 194 -17.82 -14.67 7.70
N ASN A 195 -18.56 -14.83 6.60
CA ASN A 195 -18.50 -13.92 5.46
C ASN A 195 -18.87 -12.47 5.83
N MET A 196 -19.84 -12.28 6.74
CA MET A 196 -20.19 -10.95 7.24
C MET A 196 -19.08 -10.35 8.12
N LYS A 197 -18.47 -11.16 9.00
CA LYS A 197 -17.37 -10.72 9.86
C LYS A 197 -16.17 -10.29 9.01
N THR A 198 -15.77 -11.11 8.06
CA THR A 198 -14.67 -10.82 7.13
C THR A 198 -14.97 -9.64 6.20
N SER A 199 -16.21 -9.52 5.70
CA SER A 199 -16.64 -8.37 4.90
C SER A 199 -16.52 -7.04 5.65
N LYS A 200 -16.81 -7.00 6.96
CA LYS A 200 -16.57 -5.79 7.78
C LYS A 200 -15.09 -5.40 7.84
N THR A 201 -14.20 -6.36 7.99
CA THR A 201 -12.75 -6.11 8.01
C THR A 201 -12.25 -5.60 6.67
N VAL A 202 -12.64 -6.27 5.57
CA VAL A 202 -12.31 -5.85 4.20
C VAL A 202 -12.84 -4.45 3.93
N PHE A 203 -14.07 -4.14 4.36
CA PHE A 203 -14.65 -2.81 4.21
C PHE A 203 -13.83 -1.71 4.91
N ILE A 204 -13.38 -1.96 6.15
CA ILE A 204 -12.52 -1.01 6.87
C ILE A 204 -11.18 -0.84 6.14
N ALA A 205 -10.56 -1.95 5.73
CA ALA A 205 -9.29 -1.94 5.02
C ALA A 205 -9.38 -1.16 3.70
N THR A 206 -10.45 -1.35 2.92
CA THR A 206 -10.61 -0.62 1.66
C THR A 206 -10.95 0.86 1.88
N ILE A 207 -11.68 1.22 2.94
CA ILE A 207 -11.85 2.65 3.30
C ILE A 207 -10.50 3.29 3.61
N MET A 208 -9.66 2.62 4.41
CA MET A 208 -8.31 3.11 4.69
C MET A 208 -7.51 3.28 3.39
N PHE A 209 -7.60 2.32 2.48
CA PHE A 209 -6.97 2.39 1.17
C PHE A 209 -7.47 3.59 0.36
N ILE A 210 -8.79 3.79 0.26
CA ILE A 210 -9.37 4.91 -0.49
C ILE A 210 -8.90 6.25 0.11
N ILE A 211 -8.91 6.39 1.44
CA ILE A 211 -8.44 7.61 2.10
C ILE A 211 -6.96 7.87 1.78
N THR A 212 -6.10 6.85 1.92
CA THR A 212 -4.67 6.98 1.62
C THR A 212 -4.44 7.29 0.13
N SER A 213 -5.17 6.65 -0.78
CA SER A 213 -5.09 6.94 -2.22
C SER A 213 -5.55 8.36 -2.54
N LEU A 214 -6.63 8.86 -1.93
CA LEU A 214 -7.09 10.23 -2.11
C LEU A 214 -6.08 11.26 -1.57
N LEU A 215 -5.47 10.99 -0.42
CA LEU A 215 -4.40 11.84 0.13
C LEU A 215 -3.18 11.86 -0.80
N ASN A 216 -2.80 10.71 -1.36
CA ASN A 216 -1.69 10.62 -2.32
C ASN A 216 -2.00 11.35 -3.64
N LEU A 217 -3.20 11.14 -4.18
CA LEU A 217 -3.67 11.83 -5.39
C LEU A 217 -3.74 13.35 -5.18
N SER A 218 -4.28 13.80 -4.05
CA SER A 218 -4.32 15.21 -3.67
C SER A 218 -2.91 15.78 -3.55
N GLY A 219 -1.99 15.04 -2.91
CA GLY A 219 -0.58 15.39 -2.81
C GLY A 219 0.08 15.58 -4.17
N VAL A 220 -0.11 14.63 -5.09
CA VAL A 220 0.41 14.73 -6.47
C VAL A 220 -0.21 15.93 -7.20
N PHE A 221 -1.52 16.13 -7.08
CA PHE A 221 -2.22 17.25 -7.71
C PHE A 221 -1.69 18.61 -7.22
N LEU A 222 -1.51 18.75 -5.90
CA LEU A 222 -0.94 19.92 -5.26
C LEU A 222 0.52 20.12 -5.71
N LEU A 223 1.34 19.07 -5.76
CA LEU A 223 2.73 19.15 -6.21
C LEU A 223 2.85 19.61 -7.67
N ILE A 224 1.89 19.26 -8.53
CA ILE A 224 1.84 19.74 -9.91
C ILE A 224 1.50 21.24 -9.98
N HIS A 225 0.55 21.70 -9.17
CA HIS A 225 0.08 23.10 -9.22
C HIS A 225 1.00 24.07 -8.47
N PHE A 226 1.59 23.64 -7.35
CA PHE A 226 2.41 24.50 -6.47
C PHE A 226 3.92 24.43 -6.76
N LEU A 227 4.32 23.79 -7.88
CA LEU A 227 5.73 23.58 -8.27
C LEU A 227 6.55 24.89 -8.36
N SER A 228 5.88 26.04 -8.46
CA SER A 228 6.48 27.34 -8.78
C SER A 228 6.66 28.27 -7.59
N ALA A 229 6.00 28.00 -6.44
CA ALA A 229 5.85 29.02 -5.40
C ALA A 229 6.91 28.93 -4.29
N ASP A 230 7.26 27.73 -3.81
CA ASP A 230 8.21 27.56 -2.70
C ASP A 230 8.76 26.12 -2.59
N LEU A 231 10.10 25.98 -2.56
CA LEU A 231 10.78 24.68 -2.41
C LEU A 231 10.52 24.03 -1.05
N LEU A 232 10.35 24.83 0.01
CA LEU A 232 10.10 24.33 1.37
C LEU A 232 8.74 23.62 1.48
N TYR A 233 7.67 24.26 1.01
CA TYR A 233 6.33 23.67 1.01
C TYR A 233 6.26 22.42 0.14
N PHE A 234 6.96 22.41 -1.00
CA PHE A 234 7.11 21.24 -1.85
C PHE A 234 7.73 20.06 -1.09
N ALA A 235 8.82 20.29 -0.36
CA ALA A 235 9.49 19.25 0.42
C ALA A 235 8.59 18.70 1.54
N ILE A 236 7.95 19.59 2.30
CA ILE A 236 7.04 19.21 3.40
C ILE A 236 5.87 18.37 2.87
N LEU A 237 5.21 18.82 1.81
CA LEU A 237 4.05 18.13 1.23
C LEU A 237 4.43 16.73 0.73
N LYS A 238 5.59 16.60 0.07
CA LYS A 238 6.10 15.32 -0.40
C LYS A 238 6.33 14.34 0.76
N GLU A 239 6.92 14.79 1.87
CA GLU A 239 7.18 13.94 3.03
C GLU A 239 5.87 13.53 3.73
N ILE A 240 4.90 14.44 3.86
CA ILE A 240 3.56 14.13 4.41
C ILE A 240 2.87 13.03 3.58
N VAL A 241 2.89 13.16 2.26
CA VAL A 241 2.28 12.18 1.35
C VAL A 241 2.98 10.83 1.44
N SER A 242 4.32 10.82 1.47
CA SER A 242 5.13 9.61 1.65
C SER A 242 4.81 8.91 2.98
N LEU A 243 4.72 9.67 4.07
CA LEU A 243 4.41 9.17 5.40
C LEU A 243 3.02 8.55 5.47
N SER A 244 2.03 9.14 4.80
CA SER A 244 0.65 8.63 4.78
C SER A 244 0.57 7.19 4.25
N PHE A 245 1.37 6.86 3.23
CA PHE A 245 1.44 5.53 2.64
C PHE A 245 2.18 4.54 3.54
N ALA A 246 3.29 4.97 4.17
CA ALA A 246 3.99 4.16 5.14
C ALA A 246 3.09 3.77 6.34
N ILE A 247 2.32 4.72 6.86
CA ILE A 247 1.33 4.47 7.92
C ILE A 247 0.30 3.43 7.46
N PHE A 248 -0.22 3.58 6.24
CA PHE A 248 -1.19 2.65 5.67
C PHE A 248 -0.67 1.21 5.58
N ILE A 249 0.55 1.02 5.04
CA ILE A 249 1.18 -0.30 4.92
C ILE A 249 1.28 -0.99 6.27
N ASN A 250 1.65 -0.25 7.32
CA ASN A 250 1.80 -0.81 8.66
C ASN A 250 0.45 -1.04 9.35
N ALA A 251 -0.55 -0.20 9.07
CA ALA A 251 -1.86 -0.29 9.69
C ALA A 251 -2.70 -1.48 9.17
N ILE A 252 -2.50 -1.92 7.92
CA ILE A 252 -3.23 -3.05 7.33
C ILE A 252 -2.96 -4.38 8.05
N PRO A 253 -1.70 -4.83 8.25
CA PRO A 253 -1.40 -6.01 9.05
C PRO A 253 -2.00 -5.90 10.45
N LEU A 254 -1.82 -4.78 11.15
CA LEU A 254 -2.39 -4.58 12.49
C LEU A 254 -3.92 -4.76 12.50
N LEU A 255 -4.62 -4.20 11.50
CA LEU A 255 -6.05 -4.39 11.34
C LEU A 255 -6.42 -5.87 11.15
N LEU A 256 -5.67 -6.60 10.32
CA LEU A 256 -5.89 -8.03 10.08
C LEU A 256 -5.66 -8.86 11.35
N ILE A 257 -4.58 -8.57 12.09
CA ILE A 257 -4.26 -9.23 13.36
C ILE A 257 -5.39 -9.03 14.36
N VAL A 258 -5.84 -7.79 14.57
CA VAL A 258 -6.89 -7.49 15.55
C VAL A 258 -8.24 -8.09 15.17
N ARG A 259 -8.57 -8.18 13.87
CA ARG A 259 -9.91 -8.57 13.42
C ARG A 259 -10.06 -10.06 13.10
N VAL A 260 -8.98 -10.72 12.70
CA VAL A 260 -8.98 -12.13 12.31
C VAL A 260 -8.48 -12.95 13.49
N GLY A 261 -9.42 -13.49 14.29
CA GLY A 261 -9.10 -14.24 15.52
C GLY A 261 -8.08 -15.36 15.30
N ARG A 262 -8.16 -16.09 14.18
CA ARG A 262 -7.16 -17.10 13.84
C ARG A 262 -5.74 -16.55 13.69
N MET A 263 -5.58 -15.38 13.06
CA MET A 263 -4.28 -14.73 12.93
C MET A 263 -3.81 -14.16 14.27
N HIS A 264 -4.73 -13.59 15.04
CA HIS A 264 -4.46 -13.10 16.39
C HIS A 264 -3.87 -14.20 17.28
N ASP A 265 -4.54 -15.35 17.35
CA ASP A 265 -4.14 -16.47 18.20
C ASP A 265 -2.79 -17.05 17.74
N GLN A 266 -2.60 -17.20 16.42
CA GLN A 266 -1.32 -17.65 15.84
C GLN A 266 -0.16 -16.70 16.16
N ILE A 267 -0.39 -15.38 16.09
CA ILE A 267 0.65 -14.39 16.35
C ILE A 267 0.97 -14.32 17.84
N ILE A 268 -0.04 -14.42 18.71
CA ILE A 268 0.18 -14.54 20.15
C ILE A 268 0.97 -15.80 20.45
N GLU A 269 0.62 -16.94 19.87
CA GLU A 269 1.37 -18.19 20.02
C GLU A 269 2.81 -18.09 19.52
N TRP A 270 3.06 -17.33 18.45
CA TRP A 270 4.40 -17.12 17.89
C TRP A 270 5.23 -16.08 18.66
N LEU A 271 4.58 -15.14 19.36
CA LEU A 271 5.24 -14.14 20.22
C LEU A 271 5.50 -14.66 21.64
N LEU A 272 4.65 -15.55 22.16
CA LEU A 272 4.80 -16.22 23.46
C LEU A 272 6.07 -17.08 23.67
N PRO A 273 6.70 -17.75 22.67
CA PRO A 273 7.89 -18.58 22.89
C PRO A 273 9.11 -17.74 23.24
N PHE A 274 9.06 -16.42 23.04
CA PHE A 274 10.14 -15.50 23.39
C PHE A 274 10.12 -15.03 24.85
N GLY A 275 9.09 -15.37 25.65
CA GLY A 275 8.93 -14.77 26.99
C GLY A 275 8.52 -15.68 28.14
N CYS A 276 7.80 -16.79 27.90
CA CYS A 276 7.39 -17.67 29.00
C CYS A 276 7.50 -19.13 28.56
N GLY A 277 8.27 -19.92 29.32
CA GLY A 277 8.30 -21.37 29.19
C GLY A 277 6.87 -21.90 29.09
N ARG A 278 6.65 -22.80 28.12
CA ARG A 278 5.40 -23.47 27.76
C ARG A 278 4.75 -24.04 29.03
N SER A 279 4.02 -23.21 29.77
CA SER A 279 3.28 -23.65 30.95
C SER A 279 2.19 -24.55 30.41
N ASN A 280 2.22 -25.81 30.83
CA ASN A 280 1.33 -26.88 30.43
C ASN A 280 -0.13 -26.50 30.68
N ARG A 281 -0.73 -25.68 29.79
CA ARG A 281 -2.18 -25.62 29.65
C ARG A 281 -2.60 -26.89 28.94
N VAL A 282 -2.79 -27.92 29.76
CA VAL A 282 -3.69 -29.04 29.52
C VAL A 282 -5.09 -28.44 29.38
N GLY A 283 -5.38 -27.88 28.21
CA GLY A 283 -6.54 -27.03 27.97
C GLY A 283 -7.06 -27.24 26.56
N HIS A 284 -7.58 -28.44 26.32
CA HIS A 284 -8.63 -28.72 25.34
C HIS A 284 -8.39 -28.31 23.87
N GLU A 285 -7.43 -28.96 23.22
CA GLU A 285 -7.72 -29.50 21.87
C GLU A 285 -8.59 -30.75 22.06
N LEU A 286 -9.88 -30.55 22.34
CA LEU A 286 -10.87 -31.57 22.03
C LEU A 286 -10.89 -31.65 20.50
N SER A 287 -10.26 -32.70 19.93
CA SER A 287 -10.31 -32.94 18.49
C SER A 287 -11.76 -32.83 18.02
N GLY A 288 -12.00 -32.19 16.87
CA GLY A 288 -13.36 -31.97 16.35
C GLY A 288 -14.21 -33.25 16.30
N GLN A 289 -13.55 -34.42 16.20
CA GLN A 289 -14.16 -35.74 16.31
C GLN A 289 -14.80 -36.00 17.68
N ARG A 290 -14.11 -35.65 18.77
CA ARG A 290 -14.61 -35.85 20.13
C ARG A 290 -15.75 -34.87 20.48
N GLN A 291 -15.75 -33.68 19.89
CA GLN A 291 -16.91 -32.76 19.96
C GLN A 291 -18.11 -33.29 19.16
N MET A 292 -17.89 -33.87 17.98
CA MET A 292 -18.97 -34.52 17.22
C MET A 292 -19.56 -35.72 17.96
N ASP A 293 -18.73 -36.52 18.64
CA ASP A 293 -19.20 -37.66 19.44
C ASP A 293 -20.03 -37.22 20.65
N ILE A 294 -19.63 -36.15 21.34
CA ILE A 294 -20.41 -35.59 22.45
C ILE A 294 -21.74 -35.02 21.96
N MET A 295 -21.76 -34.31 20.82
CA MET A 295 -23.01 -33.82 20.21
C MET A 295 -23.94 -34.97 19.81
N LYS A 296 -23.38 -36.06 19.24
CA LYS A 296 -24.14 -37.25 18.86
C LYS A 296 -24.76 -37.95 20.09
N GLN A 297 -24.00 -38.06 21.17
CA GLN A 297 -24.50 -38.65 22.43
C GLN A 297 -25.59 -37.81 23.10
N MET A 298 -25.50 -36.48 23.06
CA MET A 298 -26.58 -35.63 23.58
C MET A 298 -27.84 -35.75 22.74
N TRP A 299 -27.70 -35.79 21.41
CA TRP A 299 -28.83 -35.94 20.49
C TRP A 299 -29.56 -37.28 20.65
N GLU A 300 -28.82 -38.38 20.81
CA GLU A 300 -29.41 -39.71 21.05
C GLU A 300 -30.14 -39.82 22.40
N LYS A 301 -29.73 -39.04 23.41
CA LYS A 301 -30.44 -38.96 24.70
C LYS A 301 -31.75 -38.18 24.63
N GLU A 302 -31.81 -37.14 23.81
CA GLU A 302 -33.01 -36.32 23.64
C GLU A 302 -34.13 -37.08 22.90
N ILE A 303 -33.76 -37.89 21.89
CA ILE A 303 -34.72 -38.67 21.07
C ILE A 303 -35.35 -39.84 21.84
N ARG A 304 -34.70 -40.34 22.90
CA ARG A 304 -35.22 -41.45 23.71
C ARG A 304 -36.13 -41.01 24.86
N ARG A 305 -36.36 -39.71 25.05
CA ARG A 305 -37.39 -39.17 25.95
C ARG A 305 -38.64 -38.84 25.16
#